data_AF-A0A3N5KG00-F1
#
_entry.id   AF-A0A3N5KG00-F1
#
_cell.length_a   1.000
_cell.length_b   1.000
_cell.length_c   1.000
_cell.angle_alpha   90.00
_cell.angle_beta   90.00
_cell.angle_gamma   90.00
#
_symmetry.space_group_name_H-M   'P 1'
#
loop_
_entity.id
_entity.type
_entity.pdbx_description
1 polymer ?
#
loop_
_entity_poly.entity_id
_entity_poly.type
_entity_poly.pdbx_seq_one_letter_code
_entity_poly.pdbx_strand_id
1 'polypeptide(L)'
;MAEIVPVDQFLDWYPGWTPELTDSPWLAERSGPFTKEDESRFWFVDFHWPRGFSPIGYLFVSDCGSWGTQTAAHFLPLPPAKGLVQRMGGPFPYEGEVSTTSEWELGFRAARIERNMGPFLQNFDAIWNERKWELELGLGYFESYDFAGKSLADIGQFMVDARTFHRRAWEIHFELMYPLLGIYLQMYGLCASNGIDPGEVAKFFQGRDSRIMENDRAMWDLVREAQRLGIAEHFDTEPEQIRDHLAKAGGNASVWLTKFDDFLKVHGWRTEGIADTNIPSWIENPASPLGQIRNFLSMDEPHDFEKAMAASHVERDAAIDAARS
;
A
#
# COMPACT_ATOMS: atom_id res chain seq x y z
N MET A 1 -5.02 -29.42 16.23
CA MET A 1 -3.55 -29.55 16.32
C MET A 1 -2.98 -28.49 15.40
N ALA A 2 -2.06 -27.65 15.87
CA ALA A 2 -1.35 -26.73 15.00
C ALA A 2 -0.44 -27.55 14.07
N GLU A 3 -0.47 -27.26 12.78
CA GLU A 3 0.46 -27.84 11.82
C GLU A 3 1.86 -27.25 12.10
N ILE A 4 2.84 -28.11 12.34
CA ILE A 4 4.23 -27.70 12.57
C ILE A 4 4.99 -27.93 11.27
N VAL A 5 5.39 -26.86 10.60
CA VAL A 5 6.19 -26.90 9.37
C VAL A 5 7.65 -26.62 9.70
N PRO A 6 8.59 -27.57 9.50
CA PRO A 6 10.01 -27.34 9.73
C PRO A 6 10.57 -26.32 8.73
N VAL A 7 11.30 -25.31 9.23
CA VAL A 7 11.93 -24.27 8.39
C VAL A 7 13.30 -24.70 7.84
N ASP A 8 13.85 -25.83 8.29
CA ASP A 8 15.20 -26.31 7.95
C ASP A 8 15.42 -26.49 6.43
N GLN A 9 14.37 -26.84 5.70
CA GLN A 9 14.41 -27.00 4.24
C GLN A 9 14.41 -25.66 3.46
N PHE A 10 14.23 -24.53 4.14
CA PHE A 10 14.18 -23.19 3.56
C PHE A 10 15.36 -22.31 3.98
N LEU A 11 16.36 -22.88 4.68
CA LEU A 11 17.55 -22.14 5.13
C LEU A 11 18.45 -21.69 3.97
N ASP A 12 18.46 -22.42 2.84
CA ASP A 12 18.92 -21.91 1.53
C ASP A 12 17.77 -21.14 0.85
N TRP A 13 17.56 -19.90 1.29
CA TRP A 13 16.32 -19.16 1.04
C TRP A 13 16.12 -18.66 -0.40
N TYR A 14 17.16 -18.59 -1.24
CA TYR A 14 17.03 -18.28 -2.67
C TYR A 14 18.25 -18.78 -3.49
N PRO A 15 18.08 -19.48 -4.64
CA PRO A 15 19.21 -19.98 -5.44
C PRO A 15 20.15 -18.86 -5.90
N GLY A 16 21.45 -18.99 -5.59
CA GLY A 16 22.48 -18.01 -5.96
C GLY A 16 22.54 -16.77 -5.06
N TRP A 17 21.83 -16.76 -3.95
CA TRP A 17 21.91 -15.69 -2.96
C TRP A 17 23.24 -15.72 -2.18
N THR A 18 23.74 -14.53 -1.82
CA THR A 18 24.88 -14.38 -0.92
C THR A 18 24.57 -13.39 0.23
N PRO A 19 25.03 -13.67 1.47
CA PRO A 19 24.77 -12.85 2.67
C PRO A 19 25.09 -11.36 2.54
N GLU A 20 26.10 -11.01 1.76
CA GLU A 20 26.60 -9.64 1.60
C GLU A 20 25.56 -8.69 0.96
N LEU A 21 24.54 -9.25 0.29
CA LEU A 21 23.44 -8.47 -0.31
C LEU A 21 22.38 -8.04 0.72
N THR A 22 22.52 -8.41 2.00
CA THR A 22 21.58 -8.06 3.09
C THR A 22 22.12 -7.03 4.07
N ASP A 23 23.25 -6.37 3.78
CA ASP A 23 23.79 -5.23 4.56
C ASP A 23 22.99 -3.93 4.34
N SER A 24 21.67 -4.06 4.18
CA SER A 24 20.76 -2.93 4.09
C SER A 24 20.57 -2.29 5.46
N PRO A 25 20.28 -0.97 5.51
CA PRO A 25 20.20 -0.25 6.77
C PRO A 25 19.00 -0.71 7.60
N TRP A 26 19.23 -0.88 8.90
CA TRP A 26 18.24 -1.18 9.93
C TRP A 26 18.56 -0.32 11.16
N LEU A 27 17.61 -0.17 12.09
CA LEU A 27 17.78 0.73 13.23
C LEU A 27 17.84 -0.02 14.57
N ALA A 28 16.94 -0.96 14.79
CA ALA A 28 16.77 -1.69 16.04
C ALA A 28 17.08 -3.19 15.90
N GLU A 29 16.61 -3.83 14.83
CA GLU A 29 16.87 -5.25 14.59
C GLU A 29 17.06 -5.55 13.10
N ARG A 30 18.06 -6.36 12.78
CA ARG A 30 18.39 -6.73 11.39
C ARG A 30 17.45 -7.83 10.88
N SER A 31 16.98 -7.67 9.65
CA SER A 31 16.26 -8.71 8.91
C SER A 31 17.22 -9.79 8.36
N GLY A 32 16.77 -11.04 8.27
CA GLY A 32 17.62 -12.16 7.86
C GLY A 32 16.90 -13.51 7.90
N PRO A 33 17.57 -14.65 7.66
CA PRO A 33 16.95 -15.96 7.79
C PRO A 33 16.52 -16.21 9.26
N PHE A 34 15.54 -17.10 9.45
CA PHE A 34 15.15 -17.56 10.79
C PHE A 34 16.33 -18.16 11.56
N THR A 35 16.39 -17.88 12.86
CA THR A 35 17.29 -18.53 13.81
C THR A 35 16.52 -19.33 14.86
N LYS A 36 17.23 -20.09 15.70
CA LYS A 36 16.62 -20.88 16.78
C LYS A 36 15.90 -20.00 17.81
N GLU A 37 16.40 -18.80 18.05
CA GLU A 37 15.82 -17.84 19.00
C GLU A 37 14.44 -17.34 18.54
N ASP A 38 14.20 -17.29 17.23
CA ASP A 38 12.94 -16.80 16.65
C ASP A 38 11.75 -17.74 16.94
N GLU A 39 11.99 -19.01 17.31
CA GLU A 39 10.94 -19.97 17.73
C GLU A 39 10.14 -19.48 18.95
N SER A 40 10.68 -18.53 19.72
CA SER A 40 10.03 -17.97 20.91
C SER A 40 9.10 -16.77 20.63
N ARG A 41 9.00 -16.32 19.37
CA ARG A 41 8.26 -15.12 18.97
C ARG A 41 7.07 -15.48 18.08
N PHE A 42 6.10 -14.57 18.03
CA PHE A 42 5.02 -14.65 17.05
C PHE A 42 5.50 -14.08 15.71
N TRP A 43 5.19 -14.80 14.63
CA TRP A 43 5.51 -14.41 13.26
C TRP A 43 4.28 -14.59 12.38
N PHE A 44 4.04 -13.66 11.47
CA PHE A 44 3.00 -13.79 10.46
C PHE A 44 3.62 -13.62 9.07
N VAL A 45 3.12 -14.38 8.09
CA VAL A 45 3.53 -14.20 6.70
C VAL A 45 2.99 -12.89 6.15
N ASP A 46 3.84 -12.11 5.51
CA ASP A 46 3.43 -10.85 4.90
C ASP A 46 2.50 -11.10 3.70
N PHE A 47 1.34 -10.46 3.70
CA PHE A 47 0.30 -10.69 2.69
C PHE A 47 0.57 -9.97 1.37
N HIS A 48 1.52 -9.04 1.31
CA HIS A 48 1.90 -8.33 0.09
C HIS A 48 2.66 -9.25 -0.89
N TRP A 49 3.21 -10.37 -0.38
CA TRP A 49 3.99 -11.34 -1.17
C TRP A 49 3.33 -12.73 -1.20
N PRO A 50 2.08 -12.86 -1.68
CA PRO A 50 1.36 -14.14 -1.67
C PRO A 50 2.01 -15.21 -2.58
N ARG A 51 2.89 -14.80 -3.50
CA ARG A 51 3.65 -15.67 -4.41
C ARG A 51 5.15 -15.71 -4.10
N GLY A 52 5.58 -15.06 -3.02
CA GLY A 52 6.98 -14.82 -2.69
C GLY A 52 7.59 -13.68 -3.50
N PHE A 53 8.64 -13.04 -2.97
CA PHE A 53 9.33 -11.96 -3.67
C PHE A 53 10.37 -12.46 -4.67
N SER A 54 10.56 -11.67 -5.72
CA SER A 54 11.74 -11.74 -6.59
C SER A 54 12.98 -11.12 -5.92
N PRO A 55 14.21 -11.34 -6.45
CA PRO A 55 15.42 -10.72 -5.90
C PRO A 55 15.34 -9.19 -5.78
N ILE A 56 14.75 -8.51 -6.75
CA ILE A 56 14.55 -7.05 -6.69
C ILE A 56 13.43 -6.69 -5.69
N GLY A 57 12.44 -7.56 -5.51
CA GLY A 57 11.39 -7.41 -4.49
C GLY A 57 11.93 -7.42 -3.05
N TYR A 58 13.15 -7.93 -2.83
CA TYR A 58 13.82 -7.83 -1.53
C TYR A 58 14.02 -6.37 -1.06
N LEU A 59 14.04 -5.40 -1.98
CA LEU A 59 14.06 -3.98 -1.64
C LEU A 59 12.90 -3.56 -0.76
N PHE A 60 11.74 -4.21 -0.88
CA PHE A 60 10.63 -4.01 0.04
C PHE A 60 11.03 -4.42 1.46
N VAL A 61 11.62 -5.60 1.63
CA VAL A 61 12.01 -6.11 2.95
C VAL A 61 13.01 -5.17 3.62
N SER A 62 14.00 -4.67 2.88
CA SER A 62 14.99 -3.75 3.43
C SER A 62 14.45 -2.36 3.67
N ASP A 63 13.88 -1.74 2.65
CA ASP A 63 13.61 -0.30 2.63
C ASP A 63 12.25 0.02 3.28
N CYS A 64 11.25 -0.86 3.10
CA CYS A 64 9.93 -0.74 3.71
C CYS A 64 9.84 -1.50 5.04
N GLY A 65 9.91 -2.83 4.98
CA GLY A 65 9.58 -3.71 6.09
C GLY A 65 10.48 -3.51 7.31
N SER A 66 11.78 -3.31 7.09
CA SER A 66 12.76 -3.11 8.17
C SER A 66 13.05 -1.63 8.43
N TRP A 67 13.64 -0.92 7.46
CA TRP A 67 14.04 0.47 7.66
C TRP A 67 12.85 1.40 7.93
N GLY A 68 11.83 1.37 7.07
CA GLY A 68 10.65 2.24 7.18
C GLY A 68 9.91 2.06 8.50
N THR A 69 9.61 0.82 8.89
CA THR A 69 8.90 0.53 10.15
C THR A 69 9.70 0.95 11.38
N GLN A 70 10.99 0.63 11.43
CA GLN A 70 11.83 0.89 12.60
C GLN A 70 12.16 2.36 12.75
N THR A 71 12.39 3.08 11.65
CA THR A 71 12.61 4.54 11.67
C THR A 71 11.36 5.29 12.11
N ALA A 72 10.19 4.96 11.57
CA ALA A 72 8.94 5.56 12.00
C ALA A 72 8.68 5.31 13.49
N ALA A 73 8.86 4.08 13.96
CA ALA A 73 8.78 3.74 15.38
C ALA A 73 9.88 4.38 16.24
N HIS A 74 10.94 4.96 15.67
CA HIS A 74 11.93 5.71 16.42
C HIS A 74 11.56 7.19 16.56
N PHE A 75 11.07 7.80 15.47
CA PHE A 75 10.70 9.22 15.44
C PHE A 75 9.37 9.49 16.14
N LEU A 76 8.38 8.63 15.90
CA LEU A 76 7.12 8.62 16.64
C LEU A 76 6.95 7.29 17.37
N PRO A 77 7.48 7.18 18.60
CA PRO A 77 7.63 5.89 19.23
C PRO A 77 6.31 5.30 19.71
N LEU A 78 5.86 4.23 19.04
CA LEU A 78 4.93 3.28 19.63
C LEU A 78 5.60 2.71 20.90
N PRO A 79 5.00 2.84 22.11
CA PRO A 79 5.68 2.49 23.34
C PRO A 79 6.23 1.06 23.38
N PRO A 80 5.46 0.00 23.04
CA PRO A 80 5.92 -1.38 23.22
C PRO A 80 6.89 -1.87 22.13
N ALA A 81 6.88 -1.25 20.94
CA ALA A 81 7.54 -1.78 19.75
C ALA A 81 8.47 -0.76 19.09
N LYS A 82 9.62 -1.21 18.61
CA LYS A 82 10.60 -0.46 17.81
C LYS A 82 10.42 -0.67 16.29
N GLY A 83 9.22 -1.02 15.86
CA GLY A 83 8.89 -1.34 14.47
C GLY A 83 8.82 -2.85 14.24
N LEU A 84 8.99 -3.26 12.99
CA LEU A 84 8.94 -4.65 12.57
C LEU A 84 10.32 -5.13 12.10
N VAL A 85 10.50 -6.43 12.11
CA VAL A 85 11.65 -7.12 11.53
C VAL A 85 11.17 -8.29 10.71
N GLN A 86 11.91 -8.61 9.65
CA GLN A 86 11.56 -9.67 8.74
C GLN A 86 12.49 -10.87 8.90
N ARG A 87 11.89 -12.06 8.85
CA ARG A 87 12.58 -13.34 8.69
C ARG A 87 12.17 -14.03 7.41
N MET A 88 13.14 -14.61 6.71
CA MET A 88 12.86 -15.24 5.41
C MET A 88 12.68 -16.74 5.59
N GLY A 89 11.52 -17.24 5.15
CA GLY A 89 11.27 -18.66 4.91
C GLY A 89 11.18 -18.89 3.41
N GLY A 90 12.32 -19.09 2.75
CA GLY A 90 12.39 -19.04 1.29
C GLY A 90 12.12 -17.62 0.76
N PRO A 91 11.35 -17.46 -0.34
CA PRO A 91 11.00 -16.14 -0.89
C PRO A 91 9.87 -15.44 -0.12
N PHE A 92 9.42 -15.99 1.01
CA PHE A 92 8.33 -15.44 1.80
C PHE A 92 8.89 -14.68 3.02
N PRO A 93 8.60 -13.38 3.15
CA PRO A 93 8.93 -12.62 4.35
C PRO A 93 7.89 -12.90 5.44
N TYR A 94 8.37 -13.21 6.63
CA TYR A 94 7.61 -13.30 7.86
C TYR A 94 7.94 -12.09 8.72
N GLU A 95 6.94 -11.42 9.24
CA GLU A 95 7.12 -10.22 10.06
C GLU A 95 6.92 -10.54 11.54
N GLY A 96 7.74 -9.89 12.36
CA GLY A 96 7.66 -9.94 13.81
C GLY A 96 7.91 -8.56 14.41
N GLU A 97 7.37 -8.35 15.60
CA GLU A 97 7.59 -7.11 16.36
C GLU A 97 9.03 -7.04 16.88
N VAL A 98 9.66 -5.86 16.80
CA VAL A 98 10.89 -5.57 17.53
C VAL A 98 10.56 -5.05 18.93
N SER A 99 10.44 -5.93 19.92
CA SER A 99 9.97 -5.57 21.25
C SER A 99 10.97 -4.72 22.07
N THR A 100 10.42 -3.91 22.97
CA THR A 100 11.17 -3.19 24.02
C THR A 100 10.83 -3.76 25.40
N THR A 101 11.83 -4.25 26.14
CA THR A 101 11.67 -4.86 27.48
C THR A 101 12.08 -3.94 28.64
N SER A 102 12.77 -2.83 28.36
CA SER A 102 13.23 -1.89 29.37
C SER A 102 12.09 -0.98 29.83
N GLU A 103 11.70 -1.06 31.12
CA GLU A 103 10.67 -0.18 31.71
C GLU A 103 11.01 1.31 31.54
N TRP A 104 12.29 1.68 31.67
CA TRP A 104 12.74 3.05 31.45
C TRP A 104 12.52 3.48 30.00
N GLU A 105 12.86 2.62 29.03
CA GLU A 105 12.69 2.95 27.61
C GLU A 105 11.21 3.05 27.25
N LEU A 106 10.38 2.12 27.74
CA LEU A 106 8.92 2.17 27.58
C LEU A 106 8.35 3.50 28.09
N GLY A 107 8.72 3.92 29.31
CA GLY A 107 8.30 5.19 29.89
C GLY A 107 8.79 6.40 29.09
N PHE A 108 10.05 6.39 28.65
CA PHE A 108 10.62 7.46 27.82
C PHE A 108 9.92 7.58 26.46
N ARG A 109 9.63 6.45 25.81
CA ARG A 109 8.89 6.38 24.54
C ARG A 109 7.46 6.89 24.71
N ALA A 110 6.77 6.48 25.77
CA ALA A 110 5.42 6.96 26.10
C ALA A 110 5.38 8.49 26.27
N ALA A 111 6.32 9.07 27.02
CA ALA A 111 6.39 10.52 27.20
C ALA A 111 6.66 11.28 25.88
N ARG A 112 7.44 10.70 24.96
CA ARG A 112 7.69 11.30 23.63
C ARG A 112 6.44 11.31 22.76
N ILE A 113 5.71 10.20 22.68
CA ILE A 113 4.49 10.15 21.85
C ILE A 113 3.38 11.02 22.43
N GLU A 114 3.21 11.05 23.76
CA GLU A 114 2.26 11.93 24.45
C GLU A 114 2.49 13.41 24.09
N ARG A 115 3.76 13.84 24.10
CA ARG A 115 4.13 15.22 23.75
C ARG A 115 3.90 15.55 22.27
N ASN A 116 4.17 14.61 21.37
CA ASN A 116 4.24 14.89 19.92
C ASN A 116 2.94 14.63 19.17
N MET A 117 2.06 13.75 19.67
CA MET A 117 0.85 13.34 18.97
C MET A 117 -0.15 14.49 18.78
N GLY A 118 -0.37 15.30 19.82
CA GLY A 118 -1.28 16.46 19.75
C GLY A 118 -0.88 17.46 18.65
N PRO A 119 0.38 17.97 18.67
CA PRO A 119 0.89 18.82 17.59
C PRO A 119 0.86 18.17 16.21
N PHE A 120 1.16 16.87 16.10
CA PHE A 120 1.06 16.15 14.82
C PHE A 120 -0.36 16.23 14.26
N LEU A 121 -1.37 15.93 15.09
CA LEU A 121 -2.77 15.95 14.68
C LEU A 121 -3.28 17.34 14.31
N GLN A 122 -2.90 18.35 15.08
CA GLN A 122 -3.29 19.74 14.80
C GLN A 122 -2.73 20.26 13.46
N ASN A 123 -1.62 19.70 13.01
CA ASN A 123 -0.93 20.11 11.78
C ASN A 123 -1.00 19.07 10.66
N PHE A 124 -1.84 18.03 10.80
CA PHE A 124 -1.82 16.87 9.90
C PHE A 124 -1.97 17.26 8.43
N ASP A 125 -2.89 18.16 8.09
CA ASP A 125 -3.10 18.59 6.70
C ASP A 125 -1.86 19.29 6.12
N ALA A 126 -1.15 20.09 6.92
CA ALA A 126 0.07 20.75 6.49
C ALA A 126 1.19 19.73 6.26
N ILE A 127 1.35 18.77 7.18
CA ILE A 127 2.33 17.68 7.08
C ILE A 127 2.01 16.83 5.83
N TRP A 128 0.75 16.43 5.66
CA TRP A 128 0.31 15.64 4.51
C TRP A 128 0.61 16.36 3.19
N ASN A 129 0.27 17.66 3.09
CA ASN A 129 0.53 18.43 1.88
C ASN A 129 2.04 18.57 1.58
N GLU A 130 2.87 18.77 2.60
CA GLU A 130 4.33 18.82 2.44
C GLU A 130 4.89 17.48 1.94
N ARG A 131 4.46 16.37 2.56
CA ARG A 131 4.89 15.02 2.17
C ARG A 131 4.40 14.62 0.79
N LYS A 132 3.17 14.99 0.44
CA LYS A 132 2.61 14.78 -0.89
C LYS A 132 3.41 15.55 -1.95
N TRP A 133 3.74 16.82 -1.69
CA TRP A 133 4.59 17.61 -2.59
C TRP A 133 5.97 16.96 -2.81
N GLU A 134 6.60 16.44 -1.75
CA GLU A 134 7.88 15.74 -1.84
C GLU A 134 7.79 14.49 -2.74
N LEU A 135 6.72 13.71 -2.58
CA LEU A 135 6.44 12.54 -3.42
C LEU A 135 6.19 12.92 -4.88
N GLU A 136 5.38 13.96 -5.13
CA GLU A 136 5.09 14.45 -6.49
C GLU A 136 6.33 14.99 -7.19
N LEU A 137 7.21 15.68 -6.46
CA LEU A 137 8.48 16.19 -7.00
C LEU A 137 9.40 15.03 -7.44
N GLY A 138 9.55 14.01 -6.57
CA GLY A 138 10.37 12.84 -6.89
C GLY A 138 9.78 12.04 -8.06
N LEU A 139 8.47 11.77 -8.02
CA LEU A 139 7.78 11.02 -9.08
C LEU A 139 7.91 11.71 -10.44
N GLY A 140 7.73 13.03 -10.49
CA GLY A 140 7.87 13.80 -11.74
C GLY A 140 9.25 13.69 -12.39
N TYR A 141 10.33 13.52 -11.59
CA TYR A 141 11.67 13.25 -12.14
C TYR A 141 11.72 11.89 -12.85
N PHE A 142 11.20 10.82 -12.22
CA PHE A 142 11.27 9.47 -12.79
C PHE A 142 10.33 9.30 -13.99
N GLU A 143 9.13 9.88 -13.96
CA GLU A 143 8.17 9.82 -15.06
C GLU A 143 8.63 10.59 -16.31
N SER A 144 9.46 11.63 -16.14
CA SER A 144 9.97 12.45 -17.25
C SER A 144 11.35 12.04 -17.74
N TYR A 145 11.93 10.96 -17.20
CA TYR A 145 13.29 10.55 -17.54
C TYR A 145 13.36 9.94 -18.95
N ASP A 146 14.11 10.60 -19.85
CA ASP A 146 14.37 10.10 -21.19
C ASP A 146 15.60 9.17 -21.21
N PHE A 147 15.36 7.90 -21.54
CA PHE A 147 16.39 6.88 -21.67
C PHE A 147 17.15 6.94 -23.01
N ALA A 148 16.69 7.72 -23.99
CA ALA A 148 17.32 7.80 -25.30
C ALA A 148 18.78 8.30 -25.21
N GLY A 149 19.71 7.51 -25.76
CA GLY A 149 21.13 7.85 -25.80
C GLY A 149 21.87 7.74 -24.47
N LYS A 150 21.24 7.22 -23.40
CA LYS A 150 21.88 7.01 -22.10
C LYS A 150 22.81 5.80 -22.12
N SER A 151 23.94 5.91 -21.41
CA SER A 151 24.84 4.78 -21.21
C SER A 151 24.30 3.83 -20.14
N LEU A 152 24.83 2.60 -20.07
CA LEU A 152 24.50 1.67 -18.99
C LEU A 152 24.86 2.23 -17.60
N ALA A 153 25.89 3.08 -17.51
CA ALA A 153 26.25 3.74 -16.26
C ALA A 153 25.18 4.76 -15.83
N ASP A 154 24.65 5.53 -16.78
CA ASP A 154 23.56 6.48 -16.51
C ASP A 154 22.28 5.76 -16.06
N ILE A 155 21.94 4.65 -16.70
CA ILE A 155 20.80 3.80 -16.32
C ILE A 155 21.04 3.17 -14.94
N GLY A 156 22.27 2.73 -14.66
CA GLY A 156 22.65 2.22 -13.35
C GLY A 156 22.47 3.27 -12.24
N GLN A 157 22.87 4.51 -12.49
CA GLN A 157 22.66 5.62 -11.56
C GLN A 157 21.17 5.93 -11.37
N PHE A 158 20.38 5.92 -12.45
CA PHE A 158 18.93 6.07 -12.37
C PHE A 158 18.29 5.04 -11.43
N MET A 159 18.72 3.78 -11.47
CA MET A 159 18.21 2.74 -10.56
C MET A 159 18.60 2.99 -9.09
N VAL A 160 19.80 3.54 -8.84
CA VAL A 160 20.24 3.94 -7.49
C VAL A 160 19.39 5.10 -6.96
N ASP A 161 19.11 6.09 -7.81
CA ASP A 161 18.27 7.23 -7.47
C ASP A 161 16.81 6.78 -7.22
N ALA A 162 16.29 5.88 -8.05
CA ALA A 162 14.96 5.28 -7.90
C ALA A 162 14.83 4.53 -6.57
N ARG A 163 15.84 3.73 -6.18
CA ARG A 163 15.85 3.08 -4.87
C ARG A 163 15.88 4.08 -3.72
N THR A 164 16.67 5.15 -3.86
CA THR A 164 16.75 6.21 -2.84
C THR A 164 15.38 6.86 -2.63
N PHE A 165 14.68 7.17 -3.72
CA PHE A 165 13.32 7.70 -3.67
C PHE A 165 12.32 6.68 -3.12
N HIS A 166 12.38 5.41 -3.56
CA HIS A 166 11.57 4.32 -3.04
C HIS A 166 11.66 4.20 -1.51
N ARG A 167 12.87 4.22 -0.96
CA ARG A 167 13.07 4.20 0.50
C ARG A 167 12.43 5.42 1.17
N ARG A 168 12.63 6.62 0.62
CA ARG A 168 12.02 7.85 1.16
C ARG A 168 10.50 7.79 1.11
N ALA A 169 9.91 7.26 0.04
CA ALA A 169 8.47 7.11 -0.07
C ALA A 169 7.89 6.19 1.04
N TRP A 170 8.60 5.13 1.39
CA TRP A 170 8.22 4.27 2.52
C TRP A 170 8.42 4.93 3.89
N GLU A 171 9.49 5.70 4.08
CA GLU A 171 9.65 6.50 5.30
C GLU A 171 8.45 7.45 5.50
N ILE A 172 8.03 8.15 4.44
CA ILE A 172 6.86 9.04 4.45
C ILE A 172 5.59 8.25 4.74
N HIS A 173 5.41 7.09 4.11
CA HIS A 173 4.27 6.21 4.36
C HIS A 173 4.13 5.89 5.85
N PHE A 174 5.20 5.40 6.50
CA PHE A 174 5.14 5.04 7.90
C PHE A 174 5.15 6.24 8.85
N GLU A 175 5.80 7.35 8.49
CA GLU A 175 5.75 8.62 9.24
C GLU A 175 4.31 9.07 9.46
N LEU A 176 3.44 8.87 8.47
CA LEU A 176 2.03 9.24 8.53
C LEU A 176 1.15 8.09 9.06
N MET A 177 1.39 6.86 8.59
CA MET A 177 0.54 5.72 8.90
C MET A 177 0.61 5.32 10.38
N TYR A 178 1.81 5.28 10.98
CA TYR A 178 1.95 4.85 12.39
C TYR A 178 1.24 5.74 13.40
N PRO A 179 1.31 7.09 13.33
CA PRO A 179 0.49 7.93 14.19
C PRO A 179 -1.00 7.63 14.04
N LEU A 180 -1.49 7.53 12.80
CA LEU A 180 -2.91 7.26 12.51
C LEU A 180 -3.34 5.89 13.03
N LEU A 181 -2.53 4.86 12.83
CA LEU A 181 -2.73 3.53 13.40
C LEU A 181 -2.73 3.57 14.93
N GLY A 182 -1.79 4.28 15.54
CA GLY A 182 -1.69 4.44 16.98
C GLY A 182 -2.94 5.10 17.58
N ILE A 183 -3.54 6.07 16.89
CA ILE A 183 -4.81 6.69 17.31
C ILE A 183 -5.98 5.74 17.12
N TYR A 184 -6.03 5.03 16.00
CA TYR A 184 -7.05 4.03 15.74
C TYR A 184 -7.07 2.95 16.82
N LEU A 185 -5.90 2.41 17.19
CA LEU A 185 -5.76 1.41 18.25
C LEU A 185 -6.09 1.97 19.64
N GLN A 186 -5.79 3.25 19.92
CA GLN A 186 -6.22 3.91 21.15
C GLN A 186 -7.75 4.04 21.20
N MET A 187 -8.39 4.41 20.09
CA MET A 187 -9.86 4.47 20.01
C MET A 187 -10.48 3.08 20.22
N TYR A 188 -9.88 2.05 19.62
CA TYR A 188 -10.26 0.65 19.84
C TYR A 188 -10.21 0.26 21.32
N GLY A 189 -9.10 0.55 22.00
CA GLY A 189 -8.95 0.29 23.44
C GLY A 189 -9.91 1.12 24.31
N LEU A 190 -10.17 2.37 23.94
CA LEU A 190 -11.13 3.22 24.62
C LEU A 190 -12.55 2.67 24.50
N CYS A 191 -12.97 2.24 23.31
CA CYS A 191 -14.28 1.61 23.11
C CYS A 191 -14.41 0.33 23.95
N ALA A 192 -13.41 -0.56 23.86
CA ALA A 192 -13.38 -1.81 24.62
C ALA A 192 -13.51 -1.58 26.14
N SER A 193 -12.77 -0.61 26.68
CA SER A 193 -12.78 -0.29 28.12
C SER A 193 -14.08 0.38 28.60
N ASN A 194 -14.89 0.93 27.68
CA ASN A 194 -16.17 1.55 27.98
C ASN A 194 -17.37 0.68 27.56
N GLY A 195 -17.15 -0.60 27.21
CA GLY A 195 -18.22 -1.54 26.85
C GLY A 195 -18.83 -1.31 25.46
N ILE A 196 -18.18 -0.52 24.61
CA ILE A 196 -18.55 -0.33 23.20
C ILE A 196 -17.84 -1.43 22.40
N ASP A 197 -18.57 -2.11 21.51
CA ASP A 197 -17.99 -3.12 20.62
C ASP A 197 -16.88 -2.48 19.75
N PRO A 198 -15.61 -2.91 19.90
CA PRO A 198 -14.53 -2.37 19.10
C PRO A 198 -14.68 -2.62 17.59
N GLY A 199 -15.52 -3.58 17.18
CA GLY A 199 -15.89 -3.78 15.78
C GLY A 199 -16.59 -2.57 15.14
N GLU A 200 -17.22 -1.71 15.94
CA GLU A 200 -17.91 -0.50 15.47
C GLU A 200 -16.95 0.65 15.15
N VAL A 201 -15.69 0.59 15.58
CA VAL A 201 -14.73 1.69 15.43
C VAL A 201 -14.52 2.08 13.97
N ALA A 202 -14.48 1.11 13.05
CA ALA A 202 -14.37 1.38 11.62
C ALA A 202 -15.54 2.23 11.09
N LYS A 203 -16.76 1.98 11.58
CA LYS A 203 -17.96 2.76 11.18
C LYS A 203 -17.87 4.20 11.67
N PHE A 204 -17.19 4.50 12.77
CA PHE A 204 -17.04 5.89 13.23
C PHE A 204 -16.24 6.76 12.25
N PHE A 205 -15.40 6.14 11.40
CA PHE A 205 -14.53 6.84 10.46
C PHE A 205 -15.00 6.81 9.01
N GLN A 206 -16.10 6.13 8.70
CA GLN A 206 -16.60 6.01 7.33
C GLN A 206 -17.27 7.29 6.80
N GLY A 207 -17.63 7.26 5.51
CA GLY A 207 -18.27 8.40 4.84
C GLY A 207 -17.30 9.54 4.55
N ARG A 208 -16.04 9.20 4.25
CA ARG A 208 -15.04 10.12 3.74
C ARG A 208 -14.60 9.66 2.37
N ASP A 209 -14.22 10.60 1.53
CA ASP A 209 -13.74 10.30 0.20
C ASP A 209 -12.29 9.78 0.24
N SER A 210 -11.91 9.00 -0.77
CA SER A 210 -10.56 8.44 -0.88
C SER A 210 -10.11 8.38 -2.34
N ARG A 211 -8.78 8.26 -2.55
CA ARG A 211 -8.21 8.05 -3.89
C ARG A 211 -8.67 6.75 -4.54
N ILE A 212 -9.11 5.75 -3.76
CA ILE A 212 -9.71 4.52 -4.28
C ILE A 212 -11.11 4.82 -4.83
N MET A 213 -11.94 5.52 -4.07
CA MET A 213 -13.29 5.89 -4.51
C MET A 213 -13.26 6.85 -5.71
N GLU A 214 -12.29 7.77 -5.76
CA GLU A 214 -12.05 8.63 -6.92
C GLU A 214 -11.75 7.82 -8.19
N ASN A 215 -10.88 6.81 -8.08
CA ASN A 215 -10.59 5.88 -9.18
C ASN A 215 -11.84 5.13 -9.63
N ASP A 216 -12.62 4.60 -8.69
CA ASP A 216 -13.84 3.83 -9.00
C ASP A 216 -14.86 4.71 -9.75
N ARG A 217 -15.06 5.96 -9.31
CA ARG A 217 -15.92 6.91 -10.02
C ARG A 217 -15.42 7.20 -11.44
N ALA A 218 -14.12 7.39 -11.62
CA ALA A 218 -13.52 7.63 -12.92
C ALA A 218 -13.65 6.41 -13.86
N MET A 219 -13.57 5.18 -13.33
CA MET A 219 -13.89 3.97 -14.11
C MET A 219 -15.37 3.94 -14.52
N TRP A 220 -16.29 4.30 -13.62
CA TRP A 220 -17.71 4.39 -13.96
C TRP A 220 -18.04 5.50 -14.97
N ASP A 221 -17.28 6.59 -15.00
CA ASP A 221 -17.38 7.58 -16.08
C ASP A 221 -17.01 6.98 -17.44
N LEU A 222 -15.97 6.13 -17.48
CA LEU A 222 -15.60 5.40 -18.70
C LEU A 222 -16.67 4.40 -19.13
N VAL A 223 -17.34 3.73 -18.18
CA VAL A 223 -18.48 2.82 -18.46
C VAL A 223 -19.63 3.59 -19.09
N ARG A 224 -20.05 4.71 -18.47
CA ARG A 224 -21.12 5.58 -19.00
C ARG A 224 -20.77 6.09 -20.40
N GLU A 225 -19.50 6.45 -20.61
CA GLU A 225 -19.04 6.93 -21.90
C GLU A 225 -19.06 5.83 -22.97
N ALA A 226 -18.67 4.59 -22.65
CA ALA A 226 -18.74 3.46 -23.56
C ALA A 226 -20.19 3.18 -24.00
N GLN A 227 -21.15 3.25 -23.07
CA GLN A 227 -22.57 3.13 -23.36
C GLN A 227 -23.08 4.28 -24.24
N ARG A 228 -22.75 5.52 -23.89
CA ARG A 228 -23.15 6.73 -24.64
C ARG A 228 -22.64 6.72 -26.08
N LEU A 229 -21.43 6.21 -26.28
CA LEU A 229 -20.79 6.08 -27.58
C LEU A 229 -21.24 4.85 -28.38
N GLY A 230 -22.03 3.97 -27.78
CA GLY A 230 -22.54 2.75 -28.42
C GLY A 230 -21.45 1.71 -28.69
N ILE A 231 -20.40 1.65 -27.86
CA ILE A 231 -19.25 0.76 -28.06
C ILE A 231 -19.18 -0.38 -27.03
N ALA A 232 -20.20 -0.55 -26.19
CA ALA A 232 -20.19 -1.55 -25.12
C ALA A 232 -19.97 -2.98 -25.62
N GLU A 233 -20.50 -3.32 -26.80
CA GLU A 233 -20.32 -4.65 -27.42
C GLU A 233 -18.85 -4.98 -27.72
N HIS A 234 -17.99 -3.98 -27.91
CA HIS A 234 -16.56 -4.18 -28.14
C HIS A 234 -15.81 -4.71 -26.91
N PHE A 235 -16.44 -4.70 -25.73
CA PHE A 235 -15.89 -5.28 -24.50
C PHE A 235 -16.22 -6.77 -24.34
N ASP A 236 -17.01 -7.37 -25.23
CA ASP A 236 -17.31 -8.82 -25.21
C ASP A 236 -16.14 -9.64 -25.81
N THR A 237 -14.97 -9.52 -25.19
CA THR A 237 -13.76 -10.27 -25.50
C THR A 237 -12.88 -10.39 -24.25
N GLU A 238 -11.81 -11.17 -24.33
CA GLU A 238 -10.85 -11.31 -23.24
C GLU A 238 -10.20 -9.96 -22.91
N PRO A 239 -9.98 -9.62 -21.62
CA PRO A 239 -9.47 -8.31 -21.21
C PRO A 239 -8.20 -7.86 -21.93
N GLU A 240 -7.30 -8.81 -22.21
CA GLU A 240 -6.04 -8.60 -22.93
C GLU A 240 -6.25 -8.15 -24.39
N GLN A 241 -7.42 -8.45 -24.97
CA GLN A 241 -7.74 -8.17 -26.37
C GLN A 241 -8.61 -6.91 -26.56
N ILE A 242 -9.22 -6.40 -25.48
CA ILE A 242 -10.18 -5.27 -25.54
C ILE A 242 -9.55 -4.04 -26.20
N ARG A 243 -8.33 -3.65 -25.78
CA ARG A 243 -7.65 -2.46 -26.31
C ARG A 243 -7.44 -2.55 -27.82
N ASP A 244 -6.90 -3.67 -28.29
CA ASP A 244 -6.65 -3.91 -29.71
C ASP A 244 -7.94 -3.97 -30.53
N HIS A 245 -8.99 -4.55 -29.95
CA HIS A 245 -10.30 -4.63 -30.58
C HIS A 245 -10.91 -3.24 -30.77
N LEU A 246 -10.90 -2.39 -29.73
CA LEU A 246 -11.34 -0.99 -29.80
C LEU A 246 -10.52 -0.17 -30.79
N ALA A 247 -9.20 -0.38 -30.83
CA ALA A 247 -8.30 0.34 -31.74
C ALA A 247 -8.63 0.01 -33.21
N LYS A 248 -8.93 -1.26 -33.52
CA LYS A 248 -9.34 -1.70 -34.86
C LYS A 248 -10.73 -1.20 -35.26
N ALA A 249 -11.66 -1.13 -34.31
CA ALA A 249 -13.01 -0.63 -34.55
C ALA A 249 -13.02 0.84 -35.00
N GLY A 250 -12.13 1.66 -34.45
CA GLY A 250 -12.00 3.07 -34.82
C GLY A 250 -13.21 3.92 -34.42
N GLY A 251 -13.32 5.12 -35.00
CA GLY A 251 -14.48 6.00 -34.79
C GLY A 251 -14.74 6.33 -33.32
N ASN A 252 -15.95 6.04 -32.83
CA ASN A 252 -16.32 6.24 -31.42
C ASN A 252 -15.42 5.46 -30.45
N ALA A 253 -14.91 4.29 -30.84
CA ALA A 253 -13.98 3.52 -30.01
C ALA A 253 -12.64 4.25 -29.83
N SER A 254 -12.15 4.97 -30.85
CA SER A 254 -10.95 5.81 -30.74
C SER A 254 -11.16 7.02 -29.81
N VAL A 255 -12.36 7.60 -29.80
CA VAL A 255 -12.72 8.68 -28.87
C VAL A 255 -12.70 8.17 -27.43
N TRP A 256 -13.26 6.99 -27.19
CA TRP A 256 -13.23 6.36 -25.88
C TRP A 256 -11.80 5.99 -25.45
N LEU A 257 -11.00 5.40 -26.35
CA LEU A 257 -9.60 5.06 -26.06
C LEU A 257 -8.78 6.29 -25.66
N THR A 258 -9.04 7.45 -26.26
CA THR A 258 -8.40 8.71 -25.84
C THR A 258 -8.68 9.03 -24.37
N LYS A 259 -9.95 8.90 -23.95
CA LYS A 259 -10.34 9.11 -22.54
C LYS A 259 -9.77 8.06 -21.60
N PHE A 260 -9.69 6.81 -22.07
CA PHE A 260 -9.06 5.73 -21.32
C PHE A 260 -7.56 5.96 -21.13
N ASP A 261 -6.86 6.45 -22.16
CA ASP A 261 -5.45 6.83 -22.07
C ASP A 261 -5.24 8.02 -21.10
N ASP A 262 -6.17 8.99 -21.08
CA ASP A 262 -6.15 10.07 -20.09
C ASP A 262 -6.40 9.57 -18.66
N PHE A 263 -7.29 8.58 -18.47
CA PHE A 263 -7.48 7.90 -17.19
C PHE A 263 -6.20 7.20 -16.73
N LEU A 264 -5.51 6.48 -17.62
CA LEU A 264 -4.26 5.78 -17.29
C LEU A 264 -3.13 6.73 -16.89
N LYS A 265 -3.08 7.97 -17.42
CA LYS A 265 -2.09 8.96 -16.97
C LYS A 265 -2.24 9.34 -15.49
N VAL A 266 -3.46 9.23 -14.94
CA VAL A 266 -3.75 9.61 -13.55
C VAL A 266 -3.78 8.40 -12.62
N HIS A 267 -4.38 7.29 -13.06
CA HIS A 267 -4.64 6.11 -12.24
C HIS A 267 -3.82 4.88 -12.64
N GLY A 268 -3.05 4.95 -13.74
CA GLY A 268 -2.40 3.81 -14.37
C GLY A 268 -1.15 3.28 -13.66
N TRP A 269 -0.59 4.01 -12.69
CA TRP A 269 0.55 3.51 -11.88
C TRP A 269 0.16 2.50 -10.82
N ARG A 270 -1.13 2.18 -10.70
CA ARG A 270 -1.63 1.10 -9.83
C ARG A 270 -1.17 -0.25 -10.35
N THR A 271 -0.91 -1.14 -9.41
CA THR A 271 -0.56 -2.55 -9.61
C THR A 271 -1.48 -3.42 -8.74
N GLU A 272 -1.65 -4.69 -9.12
CA GLU A 272 -2.41 -5.65 -8.29
C GLU A 272 -1.63 -6.07 -7.03
N GLY A 273 -0.33 -5.84 -6.98
CA GLY A 273 0.51 -6.04 -5.80
C GLY A 273 1.22 -4.75 -5.41
N ILE A 274 1.07 -4.34 -4.14
CA ILE A 274 1.49 -3.04 -3.62
C ILE A 274 2.99 -2.77 -3.79
N ALA A 275 3.83 -3.82 -3.71
CA ALA A 275 5.28 -3.70 -3.67
C ALA A 275 6.02 -4.57 -4.70
N ASP A 276 5.30 -5.35 -5.51
CA ASP A 276 5.93 -6.28 -6.45
C ASP A 276 6.23 -5.59 -7.79
N THR A 277 7.50 -5.25 -7.99
CA THR A 277 7.99 -4.61 -9.21
C THR A 277 7.92 -5.50 -10.45
N ASN A 278 7.58 -6.79 -10.33
CA ASN A 278 7.38 -7.68 -11.48
C ASN A 278 5.94 -7.65 -12.01
N ILE A 279 5.02 -7.02 -11.27
CA ILE A 279 3.65 -6.85 -11.72
C ILE A 279 3.60 -5.58 -12.55
N PRO A 280 3.22 -5.66 -13.85
CA PRO A 280 3.06 -4.46 -14.66
C PRO A 280 1.96 -3.59 -14.06
N SER A 281 2.22 -2.29 -14.02
CA SER A 281 1.21 -1.30 -13.71
C SER A 281 0.12 -1.26 -14.78
N TRP A 282 -1.04 -0.71 -14.46
CA TRP A 282 -2.17 -0.60 -15.39
C TRP A 282 -1.83 0.19 -16.66
N ILE A 283 -0.89 1.15 -16.61
CA ILE A 283 -0.43 1.88 -17.79
C ILE A 283 0.48 1.02 -18.69
N GLU A 284 1.24 0.09 -18.12
CA GLU A 284 2.08 -0.87 -18.87
C GLU A 284 1.24 -2.02 -19.44
N ASN A 285 0.27 -2.51 -18.68
CA ASN A 285 -0.68 -3.54 -19.10
C ASN A 285 -2.11 -3.21 -18.63
N PRO A 286 -2.96 -2.69 -19.53
CA PRO A 286 -4.30 -2.24 -19.17
C PRO A 286 -5.35 -3.36 -19.09
N ALA A 287 -4.96 -4.64 -19.16
CA ALA A 287 -5.91 -5.75 -19.14
C ALA A 287 -6.79 -5.74 -17.88
N SER A 288 -6.20 -5.50 -16.70
CA SER A 288 -6.95 -5.45 -15.43
C SER A 288 -8.04 -4.37 -15.42
N PRO A 289 -7.72 -3.06 -15.62
CA PRO A 289 -8.76 -2.03 -15.61
C PRO A 289 -9.77 -2.18 -16.76
N LEU A 290 -9.38 -2.71 -17.92
CA LEU A 290 -10.33 -3.01 -19.01
C LEU A 290 -11.28 -4.15 -18.65
N GLY A 291 -10.77 -5.20 -18.00
CA GLY A 291 -11.59 -6.29 -17.46
C GLY A 291 -12.57 -5.80 -16.40
N GLN A 292 -12.14 -4.88 -15.53
CA GLN A 292 -13.02 -4.27 -14.54
C GLN A 292 -14.14 -3.42 -15.18
N ILE A 293 -13.81 -2.62 -16.20
CA ILE A 293 -14.80 -1.86 -16.99
C ILE A 293 -15.77 -2.80 -17.71
N ARG A 294 -15.29 -3.90 -18.30
CA ARG A 294 -16.14 -4.96 -18.89
C ARG A 294 -17.12 -5.53 -17.86
N ASN A 295 -16.65 -5.81 -16.65
CA ASN A 295 -17.50 -6.30 -15.57
C ASN A 295 -18.57 -5.27 -15.20
N PHE A 296 -18.22 -3.99 -15.08
CA PHE A 296 -19.17 -2.92 -14.80
C PHE A 296 -20.21 -2.72 -15.91
N LEU A 297 -19.81 -2.84 -17.18
CA LEU A 297 -20.73 -2.80 -18.33
C LEU A 297 -21.75 -3.93 -18.32
N SER A 298 -21.42 -5.05 -17.64
CA SER A 298 -22.29 -6.22 -17.52
C SER A 298 -23.26 -6.13 -16.34
N MET A 299 -23.18 -5.08 -15.52
CA MET A 299 -24.09 -4.87 -14.39
C MET A 299 -25.40 -4.23 -14.87
N ASP A 300 -26.53 -4.76 -14.39
CA ASP A 300 -27.87 -4.25 -14.73
C ASP A 300 -28.10 -2.83 -14.21
N GLU A 301 -27.55 -2.52 -13.03
CA GLU A 301 -27.69 -1.22 -12.38
C GLU A 301 -26.33 -0.56 -12.15
N PRO A 302 -26.17 0.73 -12.51
CA PRO A 302 -24.95 1.46 -12.22
C PRO A 302 -24.80 1.71 -10.71
N HIS A 303 -23.56 1.73 -10.21
CA HIS A 303 -23.32 2.06 -8.82
C HIS A 303 -23.66 3.53 -8.51
N ASP A 304 -24.53 3.74 -7.51
CA ASP A 304 -24.89 5.07 -7.02
C ASP A 304 -23.98 5.48 -5.85
N PHE A 305 -22.89 6.16 -6.19
CA PHE A 305 -21.87 6.62 -5.24
C PHE A 305 -22.42 7.63 -4.22
N GLU A 306 -23.35 8.49 -4.63
CA GLU A 306 -23.93 9.52 -3.74
C GLU A 306 -24.83 8.88 -2.70
N LYS A 307 -25.68 7.93 -3.12
CA LYS A 307 -26.51 7.15 -2.21
C LYS A 307 -25.65 6.31 -1.27
N ALA A 308 -24.58 5.68 -1.77
CA ALA A 308 -23.66 4.91 -0.93
C ALA A 308 -22.98 5.81 0.12
N MET A 309 -22.50 6.99 -0.28
CA MET A 309 -21.89 7.96 0.64
C MET A 309 -22.89 8.44 1.71
N ALA A 310 -24.11 8.80 1.29
CA ALA A 310 -25.16 9.21 2.22
C ALA A 310 -25.53 8.10 3.21
N ALA A 311 -25.61 6.84 2.75
CA ALA A 311 -25.84 5.68 3.61
C ALA A 311 -24.70 5.50 4.63
N SER A 312 -23.44 5.65 4.22
CA SER A 312 -22.30 5.60 5.15
C SER A 312 -22.34 6.72 6.20
N HIS A 313 -22.82 7.92 5.87
CA HIS A 313 -23.01 9.00 6.87
C HIS A 313 -24.08 8.63 7.88
N VAL A 314 -25.24 8.15 7.43
CA VAL A 314 -26.33 7.74 8.30
C VAL A 314 -25.90 6.61 9.24
N GLU A 315 -25.21 5.59 8.72
CA GLU A 315 -24.73 4.48 9.54
C GLU A 315 -23.66 4.93 10.55
N ARG A 316 -22.73 5.80 10.14
CA ARG A 316 -21.73 6.38 11.06
C ARG A 316 -22.42 7.12 12.21
N ASP A 317 -23.35 8.02 11.89
CA ASP A 317 -23.99 8.88 12.88
C ASP A 317 -24.83 8.04 13.85
N ALA A 318 -25.54 7.02 13.36
CA ALA A 318 -26.25 6.06 14.20
C ALA A 318 -25.32 5.27 15.13
N ALA A 319 -24.17 4.81 14.63
CA ALA A 319 -23.18 4.09 15.43
C ALA A 319 -22.58 4.98 16.54
N ILE A 320 -22.28 6.25 16.22
CA ILE A 320 -21.78 7.23 17.19
C ILE A 320 -22.83 7.54 18.25
N ASP A 321 -24.10 7.72 17.87
CA ASP A 321 -25.17 8.01 18.81
C ASP A 321 -25.45 6.84 19.75
N ALA A 322 -25.42 5.60 19.24
CA ALA A 322 -25.52 4.40 20.05
C ALA A 322 -24.35 4.23 21.03
N ALA A 323 -23.14 4.64 20.65
CA ALA A 323 -21.97 4.61 21.52
C ALA A 323 -22.01 5.68 22.64
N ARG A 324 -22.86 6.70 22.52
CA ARG A 324 -23.03 7.78 23.51
C ARG A 324 -24.15 7.53 24.53
N SER A 325 -25.07 6.61 24.23
CA SER A 325 -26.25 6.31 25.05
C SER A 325 -25.97 5.30 26.16
#